data_AF-A0A4V1USF3-F1
#
_entry.id   AF-A0A4V1USF3-F1
#
_cell.length_a   1.000
_cell.length_b   1.000
_cell.length_c   1.000
_cell.angle_alpha   90.00
_cell.angle_beta   90.00
_cell.angle_gamma   90.00
#
_symmetry.space_group_name_H-M   'P 1'
#
loop_
_entity.id
_entity.type
_entity.pdbx_description
1 polymer ?
#
loop_
_entity_poly.entity_id
_entity_poly.type
_entity_poly.pdbx_seq_one_letter_code
_entity_poly.pdbx_strand_id
1 'polypeptide(L)'
;NAYLGDEDQGQMSAWFVMSALGLFQVDGGARVNPIYEIGSPLYDKVSIDLGNQYGRGKNFVIEAKNASRINKYIQSATLNGKKLEAFWFPVDELLGGGKLVLEMGAEPNYQWGVSNPPSVSK
;
A
#
# COMPACT_ATOMS: atom_id res chain seq x y z
N ASN A 1 17.16 -12.61 -18.56
CA ASN A 1 17.46 -11.67 -17.46
C ASN A 1 16.17 -11.21 -16.82
N ALA A 2 16.03 -11.39 -15.51
CA ALA A 2 14.85 -10.98 -14.74
C ALA A 2 14.89 -9.50 -14.31
N TYR A 3 16.08 -8.93 -14.17
CA TYR A 3 16.33 -7.52 -13.87
C TYR A 3 16.90 -6.80 -15.10
N LEU A 4 16.57 -5.51 -15.24
CA LEU A 4 17.09 -4.63 -16.31
C LEU A 4 18.38 -3.90 -15.90
N GLY A 5 18.86 -4.10 -14.66
CA GLY A 5 20.05 -3.47 -14.08
C GLY A 5 20.59 -4.29 -12.89
N ASP A 6 21.45 -3.67 -12.09
CA ASP A 6 21.89 -4.25 -10.81
C ASP A 6 20.66 -4.45 -9.89
N GLU A 7 20.69 -5.52 -9.12
CA GLU A 7 19.63 -5.86 -8.17
C GLU A 7 19.78 -5.05 -6.86
N ASP A 8 20.97 -4.48 -6.62
CA ASP A 8 21.29 -3.60 -5.51
C ASP A 8 21.00 -4.25 -4.14
N GLN A 9 21.48 -5.49 -3.96
CA GLN A 9 21.50 -6.21 -2.67
C GLN A 9 20.12 -6.31 -1.98
N GLY A 10 19.07 -6.54 -2.77
CA GLY A 10 17.69 -6.63 -2.30
C GLY A 10 16.84 -5.40 -2.60
N GLN A 11 17.42 -4.26 -3.00
CA GLN A 11 16.66 -3.03 -3.21
C GLN A 11 15.64 -3.18 -4.35
N MET A 12 16.06 -3.69 -5.51
CA MET A 12 15.14 -3.87 -6.65
C MET A 12 14.09 -4.95 -6.38
N SER A 13 14.48 -6.02 -5.68
CA SER A 13 13.54 -7.05 -5.23
C SER A 13 12.51 -6.48 -4.26
N ALA A 14 12.94 -5.71 -3.26
CA ALA A 14 12.07 -5.09 -2.27
C ALA A 14 11.13 -4.08 -2.92
N TRP A 15 11.63 -3.27 -3.85
CA TRP A 15 10.82 -2.33 -4.62
C TRP A 15 9.69 -3.05 -5.37
N PHE A 16 10.01 -4.18 -6.02
CA PHE A 16 9.00 -4.98 -6.72
C PHE A 16 7.97 -5.56 -5.75
N VAL A 17 8.40 -6.14 -4.63
CA VAL A 17 7.49 -6.72 -3.62
C VAL A 17 6.53 -5.64 -3.10
N MET A 18 7.06 -4.49 -2.67
CA MET A 18 6.24 -3.40 -2.14
C MET A 18 5.26 -2.87 -3.20
N SER A 19 5.73 -2.67 -4.44
CA SER A 19 4.88 -2.24 -5.55
C SER A 19 3.79 -3.26 -5.88
N ALA A 20 4.09 -4.56 -5.81
CA ALA A 20 3.12 -5.62 -6.04
C ALA A 20 2.05 -5.71 -4.93
N LEU A 21 2.39 -5.38 -3.69
CA LEU A 21 1.43 -5.17 -2.60
C LEU A 21 0.55 -3.92 -2.83
N GLY A 22 1.01 -2.99 -3.68
CA GLY A 22 0.40 -1.70 -3.89
C GLY A 22 0.73 -0.70 -2.78
N LEU A 23 1.87 -0.85 -2.10
CA LEU A 23 2.31 0.05 -1.03
C LEU A 23 3.72 0.58 -1.32
N PHE A 24 4.00 1.80 -0.90
CA PHE A 24 5.35 2.37 -0.95
C PHE A 24 5.57 3.39 0.18
N GLN A 25 6.83 3.73 0.45
CA GLN A 25 7.21 4.85 1.33
C GLN A 25 8.09 5.80 0.53
N VAL A 26 7.50 6.87 -0.01
CA VAL A 26 8.19 7.78 -0.93
C VAL A 26 9.35 8.52 -0.25
N ASP A 27 9.24 8.77 1.05
CA ASP A 27 10.22 9.51 1.85
C ASP A 27 11.37 8.65 2.38
N GLY A 28 11.40 7.36 2.07
CA GLY A 28 12.41 6.43 2.58
C GLY A 28 12.41 6.29 4.11
N GLY A 29 11.29 6.56 4.78
CA GLY A 29 11.19 6.49 6.24
C GLY A 29 11.77 7.70 6.98
N ALA A 30 11.94 8.84 6.29
CA ALA A 30 12.44 10.07 6.90
C ALA A 30 11.41 10.81 7.79
N ARG A 31 10.12 10.47 7.71
CA ARG A 31 9.05 11.05 8.55
C ARG A 31 9.14 10.58 10.00
N VAL A 32 8.88 11.51 10.93
CA VAL A 32 8.68 11.22 12.37
C VAL A 32 7.45 10.35 12.60
N ASN A 33 6.38 10.57 11.82
CA ASN A 33 5.16 9.77 11.82
C ASN A 33 5.10 9.03 10.47
N PRO A 34 5.57 7.77 10.40
CA PRO A 34 5.66 7.05 9.14
C PRO A 34 4.28 6.77 8.54
N ILE A 35 4.20 6.83 7.22
CA ILE A 35 3.02 6.48 6.44
C ILE A 35 3.39 5.46 5.36
N TYR A 36 2.39 4.77 4.84
CA TYR A 36 2.45 4.12 3.54
C TYR A 36 1.58 4.89 2.56
N GLU A 37 2.10 5.12 1.35
CA GLU A 37 1.31 5.51 0.20
C GLU A 37 0.79 4.27 -0.54
N ILE A 38 -0.43 4.37 -1.08
CA ILE A 38 -1.12 3.32 -1.82
C ILE A 38 -0.90 3.56 -3.32
N GLY A 39 -0.35 2.57 -4.00
CA GLY A 39 -0.23 2.49 -5.45
C GLY A 39 -1.31 1.59 -6.06
N SER A 40 -0.96 0.85 -7.12
CA SER A 40 -1.84 -0.16 -7.72
C SER A 40 -1.35 -1.56 -7.36
N PRO A 41 -2.08 -2.34 -6.55
CA PRO A 41 -1.73 -3.73 -6.26
C PRO A 41 -1.73 -4.60 -7.52
N LEU A 42 -0.89 -5.63 -7.51
CA LEU A 42 -0.79 -6.61 -8.60
C LEU A 42 -1.72 -7.81 -8.42
N TYR A 43 -2.05 -8.16 -7.18
CA TYR A 43 -2.84 -9.34 -6.83
C TYR A 43 -4.17 -8.95 -6.19
N ASP A 44 -5.22 -9.74 -6.44
CA ASP A 44 -6.55 -9.53 -5.86
C ASP A 44 -6.55 -9.62 -4.33
N LYS A 45 -5.66 -10.44 -3.76
CA LYS A 45 -5.55 -10.60 -2.31
C LYS A 45 -4.13 -10.95 -1.90
N VAL A 46 -3.63 -10.25 -0.88
CA VAL A 46 -2.38 -10.58 -0.19
C VAL A 46 -2.62 -10.58 1.31
N SER A 47 -2.01 -11.52 2.03
CA SER A 47 -1.99 -11.57 3.49
C SER A 47 -0.55 -11.47 3.96
N ILE A 48 -0.26 -10.43 4.73
CA ILE A 48 1.03 -10.23 5.39
C ILE A 48 0.92 -10.85 6.78
N ASP A 49 1.77 -11.84 7.07
CA ASP A 49 1.92 -12.37 8.42
C ASP A 49 2.85 -11.46 9.23
N LEU A 50 2.33 -10.92 10.33
CA LEU A 50 3.05 -10.02 11.23
C LEU A 50 3.57 -10.78 12.47
N GLY A 51 3.19 -12.05 12.62
CA GLY A 51 3.72 -12.98 13.63
C GLY A 51 3.38 -12.65 15.08
N ASN A 52 2.54 -11.65 15.36
CA ASN A 52 2.35 -11.06 16.71
C ASN A 52 3.66 -10.66 17.39
N GLN A 53 4.67 -10.26 16.61
CA GLN A 53 5.98 -9.88 17.13
C GLN A 53 6.05 -8.38 17.38
N TYR A 54 6.84 -7.96 18.37
CA TYR A 54 7.09 -6.53 18.63
C TYR A 54 5.82 -5.71 18.89
N GLY A 55 4.80 -6.31 19.51
CA GLY A 55 3.51 -5.66 19.78
C GLY A 55 2.61 -5.48 18.55
N ARG A 56 2.95 -6.10 17.42
CA ARG A 56 2.17 -6.05 16.17
C ARG A 56 1.00 -7.02 16.22
N GLY A 57 0.03 -6.82 15.33
CA GLY A 57 -1.08 -7.74 15.11
C GLY A 57 -0.65 -9.09 14.54
N LYS A 58 -1.63 -9.94 14.26
CA LYS A 58 -1.38 -11.27 13.66
C LYS A 58 -1.13 -11.17 12.16
N ASN A 59 -2.02 -10.49 11.45
CA ASN A 59 -1.97 -10.37 9.99
C ASN A 59 -2.56 -9.05 9.51
N PHE A 60 -2.09 -8.60 8.36
CA PHE A 60 -2.70 -7.51 7.61
C PHE A 60 -3.06 -8.00 6.20
N VAL A 61 -4.30 -7.79 5.79
CA VAL A 61 -4.81 -8.27 4.51
C VAL A 61 -5.04 -7.09 3.57
N ILE A 62 -4.49 -7.17 2.36
CA ILE A 62 -4.81 -6.25 1.27
C ILE A 62 -5.72 -7.01 0.30
N GLU A 63 -6.92 -6.49 0.06
CA GLU A 63 -7.88 -7.05 -0.90
C GLU A 63 -8.17 -6.01 -1.98
N ALA A 64 -7.65 -6.23 -3.19
CA ALA A 64 -7.83 -5.38 -4.35
C ALA A 64 -8.88 -6.01 -5.27
N LYS A 65 -10.14 -5.72 -5.01
CA LYS A 65 -11.24 -6.33 -5.74
C LYS A 65 -11.21 -5.89 -7.20
N ASN A 66 -11.34 -6.88 -8.08
CA ASN A 66 -11.32 -6.72 -9.53
C ASN A 66 -9.96 -6.26 -10.08
N ALA A 67 -8.85 -6.42 -9.34
CA ALA A 67 -7.53 -6.03 -9.82
C ALA A 67 -7.17 -6.84 -11.06
N SER A 68 -6.72 -6.17 -12.11
CA SER A 68 -6.28 -6.85 -13.34
C SER A 68 -5.38 -5.94 -14.15
N ARG A 69 -4.87 -6.46 -15.27
CA ARG A 69 -4.13 -5.65 -16.24
C ARG A 69 -4.95 -4.47 -16.80
N ILE A 70 -6.28 -4.59 -16.80
CA ILE A 70 -7.21 -3.54 -17.24
C ILE A 70 -7.56 -2.64 -16.05
N ASN A 71 -7.98 -3.24 -14.94
CA ASN A 71 -8.46 -2.54 -13.76
C ASN A 71 -7.30 -2.19 -12.81
N LYS A 72 -6.63 -1.06 -13.09
CA LYS A 72 -5.45 -0.60 -12.35
C LYS A 72 -5.70 0.66 -11.49
N TYR A 73 -6.90 1.23 -11.54
CA TYR A 73 -7.21 2.47 -10.85
C TYR A 73 -8.08 2.21 -9.63
N ILE A 74 -7.67 2.75 -8.48
CA ILE A 74 -8.48 2.67 -7.25
C ILE A 74 -9.70 3.59 -7.40
N GLN A 75 -10.88 3.02 -7.19
CA GLN A 75 -12.16 3.72 -7.21
C GLN A 75 -12.57 4.13 -5.80
N SER A 76 -12.29 3.30 -4.80
CA SER A 76 -12.51 3.60 -3.38
C SER A 76 -11.68 2.69 -2.50
N ALA A 77 -11.51 3.08 -1.24
CA ALA A 77 -10.78 2.32 -0.24
C ALA A 77 -11.50 2.29 1.11
N THR A 78 -11.34 1.19 1.83
CA THR A 78 -11.65 1.12 3.26
C THR A 78 -10.46 0.52 4.01
N LEU A 79 -10.13 1.11 5.15
CA LEU A 79 -9.11 0.61 6.07
C LEU A 79 -9.81 0.24 7.37
N ASN A 80 -9.69 -1.03 7.77
CA ASN A 80 -10.28 -1.56 9.00
C ASN A 80 -11.79 -1.26 9.10
N GLY A 81 -12.50 -1.36 7.97
CA GLY A 81 -13.94 -1.11 7.84
C GLY A 81 -14.35 0.36 7.77
N LYS A 82 -13.41 1.30 7.90
CA LYS A 82 -13.67 2.74 7.78
C LYS A 82 -13.33 3.22 6.38
N LYS A 83 -14.12 4.14 5.84
CA LYS A 83 -13.83 4.79 4.55
C LYS A 83 -12.47 5.48 4.64
N LEU A 84 -11.60 5.19 3.66
CA LEU A 84 -10.32 5.85 3.50
C LEU A 84 -10.39 6.73 2.26
N GLU A 85 -10.37 8.04 2.44
CA GLU A 85 -10.45 9.02 1.33
C GLU A 85 -9.08 9.48 0.84
N ALA A 86 -8.02 9.21 1.60
CA ALA A 86 -6.64 9.49 1.25
C ALA A 86 -5.98 8.29 0.56
N PHE A 87 -4.96 8.56 -0.26
CA PHE A 87 -4.13 7.51 -0.84
C PHE A 87 -3.00 7.05 0.10
N TRP A 88 -3.05 7.43 1.37
CA TRP A 88 -2.02 7.10 2.35
C TRP A 88 -2.66 6.79 3.71
N PHE A 89 -1.94 6.07 4.55
CA PHE A 89 -2.35 5.81 5.94
C PHE A 89 -1.12 5.62 6.86
N PRO A 90 -1.26 5.84 8.18
CA PRO A 90 -0.17 5.62 9.14
C PRO A 90 0.30 4.17 9.15
N VAL A 91 1.62 3.95 9.25
CA VAL A 91 2.19 2.59 9.30
C VAL A 91 1.60 1.75 10.44
N ASP A 92 1.25 2.38 11.56
CA ASP A 92 0.65 1.71 12.73
C ASP A 92 -0.69 1.03 12.42
N GLU A 93 -1.46 1.51 11.45
CA GLU A 93 -2.70 0.85 11.01
C GLU A 93 -2.42 -0.52 10.34
N LEU A 94 -1.28 -0.65 9.66
CA LEU A 94 -0.84 -1.94 9.12
C LEU A 94 -0.23 -2.81 10.21
N LEU A 95 0.64 -2.24 11.05
CA LEU A 95 1.33 -2.97 12.11
C LEU A 95 0.37 -3.50 13.18
N GLY A 96 -0.74 -2.81 13.44
CA GLY A 96 -1.83 -3.32 14.27
C GLY A 96 -2.57 -4.54 13.69
N GLY A 97 -2.31 -4.86 12.42
CA GLY A 97 -3.04 -5.85 11.66
C GLY A 97 -4.40 -5.33 11.17
N GLY A 98 -5.19 -6.21 10.55
CA GLY A 98 -6.49 -5.86 10.00
C GLY A 98 -6.53 -5.95 8.49
N LYS A 99 -7.18 -4.97 7.83
CA LYS A 99 -7.52 -5.10 6.40
C LYS A 99 -7.63 -3.76 5.67
N LEU A 100 -6.95 -3.66 4.54
CA LEU A 100 -7.19 -2.68 3.48
C LEU A 100 -8.01 -3.33 2.37
N VAL A 101 -9.13 -2.73 2.01
CA VAL A 101 -9.95 -3.14 0.85
C VAL A 101 -9.95 -2.02 -0.17
N LEU A 102 -9.64 -2.36 -1.41
CA LEU A 102 -9.61 -1.47 -2.56
C LEU A 102 -10.60 -1.98 -3.60
N GLU A 103 -11.44 -1.09 -4.11
CA GLU A 103 -12.27 -1.38 -5.29
C GLU A 103 -11.52 -0.86 -6.53
N MET A 104 -11.14 -1.74 -7.46
CA MET A 104 -10.36 -1.40 -8.64
C MET A 104 -11.27 -1.19 -9.87
N GLY A 105 -10.83 -0.34 -10.80
CA GLY A 105 -11.54 -0.01 -12.04
C GLY A 105 -10.60 0.31 -13.20
N ALA A 106 -11.17 0.32 -14.41
CA ALA A 106 -10.43 0.50 -15.67
C ALA A 106 -10.03 1.96 -15.95
N GLU A 107 -10.75 2.92 -15.34
CA GLU A 107 -10.55 4.36 -15.56
C GLU A 107 -10.19 5.08 -14.25
N PRO A 108 -9.46 6.21 -14.32
CA PRO A 108 -9.12 6.98 -13.13
C PRO A 108 -10.35 7.53 -12.41
N ASN A 109 -10.37 7.41 -11.08
CA ASN A 109 -11.29 8.18 -10.24
C ASN A 109 -10.61 9.48 -9.77
N TYR A 110 -10.98 10.61 -10.37
CA TYR A 110 -10.43 11.92 -10.05
C TYR A 110 -10.93 12.51 -8.71
N GLN A 111 -11.82 11.83 -8.00
CA GLN A 111 -12.41 12.32 -6.74
C GLN A 111 -11.84 11.62 -5.49
N TRP A 112 -11.20 10.46 -5.65
CA TRP A 112 -10.63 9.72 -4.53
C TRP A 112 -9.12 9.99 -4.40
N GLY A 113 -8.60 10.06 -3.17
CA GLY A 113 -7.17 10.17 -2.94
C GLY A 113 -6.57 11.49 -3.40
N VAL A 114 -7.34 12.57 -3.42
CA VAL A 114 -6.86 13.90 -3.89
C VAL A 114 -6.17 14.72 -2.79
N SER A 115 -6.24 14.28 -1.54
CA SER A 115 -5.57 14.93 -0.41
C SER A 115 -4.12 14.49 -0.31
N ASN A 116 -3.21 15.48 -0.21
CA ASN A 116 -1.79 15.19 -0.01
C ASN A 116 -1.53 14.63 1.40
N PRO A 117 -0.51 13.76 1.57
CA PRO A 117 0.01 13.46 2.88
C PRO A 117 0.53 14.74 3.56
N PRO A 118 0.59 14.77 4.90
CA PRO A 118 1.15 15.88 5.64
C PRO A 118 2.55 16.22 5.12
N SER A 119 2.89 17.51 5.03
CA SER A 119 4.24 17.92 4.65
C SER A 119 5.27 17.38 5.64
N VAL A 120 6.45 17.02 5.14
CA VAL A 120 7.61 16.67 5.98
C VAL A 120 8.36 17.94 6.43
N SER A 121 8.18 19.04 5.70
CA SER A 121 8.74 20.34 6.04
C SER A 121 8.05 20.92 7.27
N LYS A 122 8.85 21.29 8.29
CA LYS A 122 8.42 22.22 9.34
C LYS A 122 8.28 23.63 8.79
#